data_AF-A0AA46YNC5-F1
#
_entry.id   AF-A0AA46YNC5-F1
#
_cell.length_a   1.000
_cell.length_b   1.000
_cell.length_c   1.000
_cell.angle_alpha   90.00
_cell.angle_beta   90.00
_cell.angle_gamma   90.00
#
_symmetry.space_group_name_H-M   'P 1'
#
loop_
_entity.id
_entity.type
_entity.pdbx_description
1 polymer ?
#
loop_
_entity_poly.entity_id
_entity_poly.type
_entity_poly.pdbx_seq_one_letter_code
_entity_poly.pdbx_strand_id
1 'polypeptide(L)'
;MIIIKSQVIAIVFVVLMAFSIHAQAADEDYVRSNFAADYAQCWSYYTITSEGVRRGGQSDLAEQFTALANEAFLKGVTLSNIEVTKARAEMARIQQFDEMRRDFSNLEILFVKYNQLCNGLMTDPISREEYWRRSDQ
;
A
#
# COMPACT_ATOMS: atom_id res chain seq x y z
N MET A 1 30.36 -45.19 -12.14
CA MET A 1 29.68 -44.81 -10.87
C MET A 1 29.96 -43.36 -10.43
N ILE A 2 31.16 -42.80 -10.67
CA ILE A 2 31.51 -41.40 -10.33
C ILE A 2 30.71 -40.38 -11.16
N ILE A 3 30.50 -40.65 -12.47
CA ILE A 3 29.77 -39.76 -13.38
C ILE A 3 28.28 -39.62 -12.98
N ILE A 4 27.64 -40.71 -12.55
CA ILE A 4 26.24 -40.71 -12.10
C ILE A 4 26.09 -39.91 -10.79
N LYS A 5 27.04 -40.04 -9.86
CA LYS A 5 27.06 -39.22 -8.62
C LYS A 5 27.22 -37.73 -8.93
N SER A 6 28.08 -37.37 -9.88
CA SER A 6 28.29 -35.97 -10.29
C SER A 6 27.06 -35.36 -10.97
N GLN A 7 26.34 -36.14 -11.78
CA GLN A 7 25.10 -35.71 -12.45
C GLN A 7 23.95 -35.52 -11.45
N VAL A 8 23.82 -36.41 -10.47
CA VAL A 8 22.81 -36.29 -9.39
C VAL A 8 23.08 -35.07 -8.51
N ILE A 9 24.35 -34.80 -8.15
CA ILE A 9 24.71 -33.60 -7.38
C ILE A 9 24.38 -32.32 -8.16
N ALA A 10 24.68 -32.27 -9.46
CA ALA A 10 24.35 -31.12 -10.29
C ALA A 10 22.84 -30.86 -10.38
N ILE A 11 22.03 -31.92 -10.51
CA ILE A 11 20.56 -31.81 -10.54
C ILE A 11 20.03 -31.30 -9.19
N VAL A 12 20.52 -31.83 -8.07
CA VAL A 12 20.13 -31.34 -6.74
C VAL A 12 20.49 -29.87 -6.56
N PHE A 13 21.66 -29.45 -7.04
CA PHE A 13 22.11 -28.06 -6.95
C PHE A 13 21.25 -27.10 -7.81
N VAL A 14 20.85 -27.51 -9.02
CA VAL A 14 19.93 -26.75 -9.89
C VAL A 14 18.54 -26.64 -9.27
N VAL A 15 18.03 -27.72 -8.68
CA VAL A 15 16.73 -27.71 -7.99
C VAL A 15 16.75 -26.79 -6.78
N LEU A 16 17.81 -26.81 -5.96
CA LEU A 16 17.97 -25.90 -4.81
C LEU A 16 18.06 -24.42 -5.23
N MET A 17 18.73 -24.12 -6.35
CA MET A 17 18.75 -22.77 -6.90
C MET A 17 17.37 -22.32 -7.39
N ALA A 18 16.60 -23.20 -8.03
CA ALA A 18 15.25 -22.89 -8.48
C ALA A 18 14.30 -22.54 -7.31
N PHE A 19 14.43 -23.24 -6.17
CA PHE A 19 13.66 -22.92 -4.97
C PHE A 19 14.00 -21.56 -4.35
N SER A 20 15.27 -21.14 -4.43
CA SER A 20 15.71 -19.86 -3.85
C SER A 20 15.11 -18.65 -4.59
N ILE A 21 14.94 -18.74 -5.91
CA ILE A 21 14.37 -17.67 -6.74
C ILE A 21 12.88 -17.44 -6.43
N HIS A 22 12.13 -18.52 -6.16
CA HIS A 22 10.70 -18.43 -5.85
C HIS A 22 10.45 -17.75 -4.50
N ALA A 23 11.31 -17.98 -3.51
CA ALA A 23 11.19 -17.35 -2.21
C ALA A 23 11.39 -15.82 -2.29
N GLN A 24 12.40 -15.36 -3.04
CA GLN A 24 12.65 -13.92 -3.21
C GLN A 24 11.53 -13.21 -3.98
N ALA A 25 10.96 -13.85 -5.01
CA ALA A 25 9.86 -13.26 -5.76
C ALA A 25 8.58 -13.12 -4.90
N ALA A 26 8.33 -14.07 -3.98
CA ALA A 26 7.19 -14.02 -3.08
C ALA A 26 7.29 -12.85 -2.07
N ASP A 27 8.49 -12.61 -1.52
CA ASP A 27 8.76 -11.47 -0.62
C ASP A 27 8.55 -10.13 -1.33
N GLU A 28 9.09 -9.96 -2.54
CA GLU A 28 8.89 -8.73 -3.34
C GLU A 28 7.42 -8.50 -3.70
N ASP A 29 6.65 -9.56 -4.00
CA ASP A 29 5.21 -9.45 -4.24
C ASP A 29 4.44 -9.08 -2.96
N TYR A 30 4.84 -9.59 -1.80
CA TYR A 30 4.28 -9.21 -0.50
C TYR A 30 4.52 -7.73 -0.22
N VAL A 31 5.78 -7.27 -0.31
CA VAL A 31 6.15 -5.87 -0.08
C VAL A 31 5.38 -4.96 -1.02
N ARG A 32 5.42 -5.24 -2.32
CA ARG A 32 4.72 -4.43 -3.35
C ARG A 32 3.21 -4.39 -3.11
N SER A 33 2.61 -5.52 -2.77
CA SER A 33 1.16 -5.63 -2.56
C SER A 33 0.69 -4.81 -1.34
N ASN A 34 1.39 -4.92 -0.21
CA ASN A 34 1.06 -4.18 1.01
C ASN A 34 1.35 -2.69 0.86
N PHE A 35 2.46 -2.34 0.20
CA PHE A 35 2.80 -0.94 -0.06
C PHE A 35 1.76 -0.27 -0.97
N ALA A 36 1.28 -0.98 -2.01
CA ALA A 36 0.15 -0.52 -2.83
C ALA A 36 -1.15 -0.38 -2.03
N ALA A 37 -1.37 -1.23 -1.02
CA ALA A 37 -2.54 -1.15 -0.15
C ALA A 37 -2.50 0.07 0.79
N ASP A 38 -1.32 0.45 1.30
CA ASP A 38 -1.16 1.70 2.07
C ASP A 38 -1.54 2.93 1.24
N TYR A 39 -1.12 2.99 -0.02
CA TYR A 39 -1.51 4.07 -0.92
C TYR A 39 -3.04 4.14 -1.13
N ALA A 40 -3.73 3.00 -1.21
CA ALA A 40 -5.19 2.96 -1.28
C ALA A 40 -5.86 3.47 0.02
N GLN A 41 -5.29 3.13 1.19
CA GLN A 41 -5.74 3.69 2.48
C GLN A 41 -5.57 5.21 2.53
N CYS A 42 -4.46 5.72 2.00
CA CYS A 42 -4.18 7.15 1.99
C CYS A 42 -4.99 7.92 0.96
N TRP A 43 -5.26 7.33 -0.21
CA TRP A 43 -6.25 7.88 -1.15
C TRP A 43 -7.60 8.10 -0.46
N SER A 44 -8.08 7.08 0.27
CA SER A 44 -9.36 7.17 0.98
C SER A 44 -9.33 8.26 2.05
N TYR A 45 -8.28 8.28 2.88
CA TYR A 45 -8.13 9.25 3.96
C TYR A 45 -8.16 10.68 3.43
N TYR A 46 -7.36 10.97 2.41
CA TYR A 46 -7.31 12.30 1.80
C TYR A 46 -8.61 12.66 1.07
N THR A 47 -9.28 11.71 0.43
CA THR A 47 -10.57 11.95 -0.24
C THR A 47 -11.66 12.33 0.78
N ILE A 48 -11.79 11.57 1.87
CA ILE A 48 -12.76 11.85 2.93
C ILE A 48 -12.40 13.17 3.62
N THR A 49 -11.12 13.41 3.90
CA THR A 49 -10.66 14.65 4.53
C THR A 49 -10.93 15.87 3.65
N SER A 50 -10.65 15.79 2.34
CA SER A 50 -10.99 16.83 1.36
C SER A 50 -12.47 17.21 1.44
N GLU A 51 -13.36 16.21 1.45
CA GLU A 51 -14.79 16.45 1.53
C GLU A 51 -15.21 17.07 2.87
N GLY A 52 -14.67 16.59 3.99
CA GLY A 52 -14.93 17.18 5.31
C GLY A 52 -14.47 18.64 5.41
N VAL A 53 -13.28 18.94 4.92
CA VAL A 53 -12.71 20.30 4.86
C VAL A 53 -13.53 21.20 3.94
N ARG A 54 -13.99 20.70 2.79
CA ARG A 54 -14.86 21.42 1.85
C ARG A 54 -16.19 21.80 2.50
N ARG A 55 -16.81 20.87 3.24
CA ARG A 55 -18.03 21.14 4.03
C ARG A 55 -17.81 22.20 5.11
N GLY A 56 -16.60 22.27 5.65
CA GLY A 56 -16.17 23.33 6.59
C GLY A 56 -15.87 24.68 5.93
N GLY A 57 -16.02 24.82 4.61
CA GLY A 57 -15.84 26.09 3.88
C GLY A 57 -14.39 26.41 3.50
N GLN A 58 -13.46 25.46 3.65
CA GLN A 58 -12.04 25.66 3.34
C GLN A 58 -11.67 25.06 1.98
N SER A 59 -12.21 25.62 0.89
CA SER A 59 -12.06 25.07 -0.47
C SER A 59 -10.61 24.86 -0.90
N ASP A 60 -9.72 25.83 -0.67
CA ASP A 60 -8.31 25.73 -1.10
C ASP A 60 -7.57 24.57 -0.40
N LEU A 61 -7.88 24.34 0.88
CA LEU A 61 -7.31 23.20 1.62
C LEU A 61 -7.92 21.88 1.15
N ALA A 62 -9.22 21.87 0.83
CA ALA A 62 -9.88 20.69 0.27
C ALA A 62 -9.24 20.26 -1.06
N GLU A 63 -8.86 21.22 -1.92
CA GLU A 63 -8.18 20.93 -3.19
C GLU A 63 -6.76 20.40 -2.99
N GLN A 64 -6.04 20.85 -1.96
CA GLN A 64 -4.75 20.26 -1.60
C GLN A 64 -4.90 18.78 -1.21
N PHE A 65 -5.92 18.45 -0.41
CA PHE A 65 -6.21 17.05 -0.07
C PHE A 65 -6.67 16.24 -1.29
N THR A 66 -7.44 16.83 -2.21
CA THR A 66 -7.79 16.19 -3.49
C THR A 66 -6.53 15.82 -4.29
N ALA A 67 -5.55 16.74 -4.36
CA ALA A 67 -4.30 16.50 -5.06
C ALA A 67 -3.48 15.35 -4.42
N LEU A 68 -3.38 15.33 -3.09
CA LEU A 68 -2.73 14.25 -2.35
C LEU A 68 -3.43 12.90 -2.55
N ALA A 69 -4.77 12.88 -2.57
CA ALA A 69 -5.52 11.68 -2.88
C ALA A 69 -5.17 11.17 -4.28
N ASN A 70 -5.23 12.03 -5.29
CA ASN A 70 -4.90 11.66 -6.67
C ASN A 70 -3.47 11.12 -6.81
N GLU A 71 -2.51 11.74 -6.14
CA GLU A 71 -1.13 11.24 -6.13
C GLU A 71 -1.05 9.85 -5.50
N ALA A 72 -1.66 9.64 -4.32
CA ALA A 72 -1.68 8.34 -3.66
C ALA A 72 -2.32 7.27 -4.55
N PHE A 73 -3.41 7.58 -5.24
CA PHE A 73 -4.05 6.66 -6.18
C PHE A 73 -3.10 6.28 -7.31
N LEU A 74 -2.45 7.26 -7.95
CA LEU A 74 -1.51 7.00 -9.04
C LEU A 74 -0.34 6.12 -8.60
N LYS A 75 0.22 6.35 -7.40
CA LYS A 75 1.26 5.49 -6.82
C LYS A 75 0.77 4.06 -6.59
N GLY A 76 -0.44 3.89 -6.07
CA GLY A 76 -1.08 2.58 -5.93
C GLY A 76 -1.23 1.86 -7.27
N VAL A 77 -1.61 2.59 -8.33
CA VAL A 77 -1.71 2.06 -9.70
C VAL A 77 -0.34 1.62 -10.21
N THR A 78 0.71 2.41 -10.00
CA THR A 78 2.09 2.07 -10.42
C THR A 78 2.58 0.77 -9.77
N LEU A 79 2.25 0.54 -8.51
CA LEU A 79 2.66 -0.66 -7.77
C LEU A 79 1.78 -1.89 -8.07
N SER A 80 0.64 -1.69 -8.73
CA SER A 80 -0.30 -2.77 -9.02
C SER A 80 -0.94 -2.60 -10.41
N ASN A 81 -2.23 -2.29 -10.46
CA ASN A 81 -2.93 -1.86 -11.65
C ASN A 81 -4.17 -1.06 -11.25
N ILE A 82 -4.82 -0.44 -12.24
CA ILE A 82 -5.96 0.45 -12.01
C ILE A 82 -7.16 -0.24 -11.35
N GLU A 83 -7.50 -1.47 -11.77
CA GLU A 83 -8.68 -2.16 -11.26
C GLU A 83 -8.48 -2.65 -9.82
N VAL A 84 -7.29 -3.18 -9.52
CA VAL A 84 -6.91 -3.57 -8.16
C VAL A 84 -6.85 -2.35 -7.24
N THR A 85 -6.29 -1.24 -7.71
CA THR A 85 -6.21 0.00 -6.93
C THR A 85 -7.61 0.54 -6.64
N LYS A 86 -8.51 0.59 -7.63
CA LYS A 86 -9.92 1.00 -7.43
C LYS A 86 -10.61 0.13 -6.39
N ALA A 87 -10.47 -1.18 -6.48
CA ALA A 87 -11.09 -2.10 -5.53
C ALA A 87 -10.57 -1.86 -4.10
N ARG A 88 -9.26 -1.72 -3.92
CA ARG A 88 -8.63 -1.44 -2.62
C ARG A 88 -9.03 -0.07 -2.07
N ALA A 89 -9.04 0.94 -2.92
CA ALA A 89 -9.44 2.30 -2.61
C ALA A 89 -10.89 2.34 -2.11
N GLU A 90 -11.81 1.66 -2.81
CA GLU A 90 -13.20 1.60 -2.39
C GLU A 90 -13.40 0.82 -1.09
N MET A 91 -12.69 -0.30 -0.90
CA MET A 91 -12.70 -1.02 0.39
C MET A 91 -12.20 -0.13 1.54
N ALA A 92 -11.09 0.58 1.33
CA ALA A 92 -10.56 1.52 2.32
C ALA A 92 -11.55 2.65 2.62
N ARG A 93 -12.23 3.18 1.59
CA ARG A 93 -13.26 4.21 1.74
C ARG A 93 -14.44 3.74 2.56
N ILE A 94 -14.97 2.55 2.27
CA ILE A 94 -16.07 1.98 3.03
C ILE A 94 -15.65 1.81 4.49
N GLN A 95 -14.49 1.18 4.73
CA GLN A 95 -13.96 0.97 6.07
C GLN A 95 -13.82 2.28 6.84
N GLN A 96 -13.09 3.25 6.29
CA GLN A 96 -12.82 4.52 6.98
C GLN A 96 -14.10 5.32 7.19
N PHE A 97 -15.03 5.30 6.24
CA PHE A 97 -16.32 5.96 6.41
C PHE A 97 -17.16 5.29 7.51
N ASP A 98 -17.08 3.98 7.67
CA ASP A 98 -17.70 3.26 8.79
C ASP A 98 -17.02 3.56 10.13
N GLU A 99 -15.68 3.70 10.16
CA GLU A 99 -14.93 4.04 11.37
C GLU A 99 -15.33 5.41 11.95
N MET A 100 -15.60 6.39 11.10
CA MET A 100 -16.15 7.70 11.51
C MET A 100 -17.69 7.68 11.68
N ARG A 101 -18.31 6.50 11.72
CA ARG A 101 -19.77 6.31 11.81
C ARG A 101 -20.55 7.05 10.73
N ARG A 102 -19.93 7.25 9.57
CA ARG A 102 -20.47 7.96 8.41
C ARG A 102 -20.87 9.41 8.71
N ASP A 103 -20.24 10.00 9.73
CA ASP A 103 -20.56 11.33 10.21
C ASP A 103 -19.27 12.17 10.21
N PHE A 104 -19.28 13.23 9.39
CA PHE A 104 -18.15 14.15 9.24
C PHE A 104 -17.83 14.94 10.51
N SER A 105 -18.72 14.97 11.50
CA SER A 105 -18.40 15.50 12.82
C SER A 105 -17.38 14.65 13.60
N ASN A 106 -17.15 13.39 13.17
CA ASN A 106 -16.14 12.47 13.73
C ASN A 106 -14.89 12.33 12.84
N LEU A 107 -14.62 13.30 11.95
CA LEU A 107 -13.50 13.23 11.01
C LEU A 107 -12.13 13.09 11.72
N GLU A 108 -12.01 13.63 12.93
CA GLU A 108 -10.81 13.52 13.77
C GLU A 108 -10.42 12.08 14.10
N ILE A 109 -11.38 11.13 14.08
CA ILE A 109 -11.07 9.69 14.22
C ILE A 109 -10.12 9.24 13.11
N LEU A 110 -10.37 9.68 11.88
CA LEU A 110 -9.50 9.35 10.75
C LEU A 110 -8.16 10.07 10.85
N PHE A 111 -8.16 11.33 11.29
CA PHE A 111 -6.91 12.06 11.51
C PHE A 111 -5.99 11.32 12.50
N VAL A 112 -6.50 10.92 13.67
CA VAL A 112 -5.71 10.21 14.69
C VAL A 112 -5.12 8.90 14.15
N LYS A 113 -5.88 8.15 13.34
CA LYS A 113 -5.46 6.83 12.86
C LYS A 113 -4.55 6.87 11.64
N TYR A 114 -4.83 7.76 10.69
CA TYR A 114 -4.24 7.71 9.35
C TYR A 114 -3.27 8.84 9.05
N ASN A 115 -3.33 9.97 9.78
CA ASN A 115 -2.50 11.13 9.46
C ASN A 115 -0.99 10.82 9.48
N GLN A 116 -0.51 10.09 10.50
CA GLN A 116 0.90 9.73 10.59
C GLN A 116 1.33 8.79 9.48
N LEU A 117 0.53 7.74 9.22
CA LEU A 117 0.79 6.80 8.14
C LEU A 117 0.85 7.51 6.79
N CYS A 118 -0.17 8.33 6.49
CA CYS A 118 -0.32 8.90 5.17
C CYS A 118 0.60 10.08 4.90
N ASN A 119 0.86 10.95 5.88
CA ASN A 119 1.89 11.95 5.70
C ASN A 119 3.25 11.28 5.55
N GLY A 120 3.58 10.32 6.42
CA GLY A 120 4.84 9.58 6.36
C GLY A 120 5.05 8.88 5.03
N LEU A 121 4.03 8.18 4.53
CA LEU A 121 4.06 7.52 3.22
C LEU A 121 4.32 8.48 2.07
N MET A 122 3.69 9.66 2.10
CA MET A 122 3.83 10.64 1.01
C MET A 122 5.15 11.40 1.09
N THR A 123 5.71 11.62 2.29
CA THR A 123 6.97 12.36 2.46
C THR A 123 8.22 11.48 2.41
N ASP A 124 8.13 10.23 2.88
CA ASP A 124 9.22 9.27 2.93
C ASP A 124 8.71 7.86 2.55
N PRO A 125 8.41 7.63 1.25
CA PRO A 125 7.91 6.35 0.78
C PRO A 125 8.94 5.22 0.96
N ILE A 126 10.24 5.53 0.94
CA ILE A 126 11.32 4.53 1.05
C ILE A 126 11.27 3.88 2.43
N SER A 127 11.21 4.68 3.51
CA SER A 127 11.11 4.13 4.86
C SER A 127 9.87 3.25 5.05
N ARG A 128 8.76 3.59 4.38
CA ARG A 128 7.53 2.79 4.47
C ARG A 128 7.60 1.50 3.65
N GLU A 129 8.25 1.50 2.50
CA GLU A 129 8.53 0.28 1.74
C GLU A 129 9.45 -0.65 2.54
N GLU A 130 10.50 -0.11 3.15
CA GLU A 130 11.40 -0.89 4.00
C GLU A 130 10.72 -1.47 5.24
N TYR A 131 9.71 -0.80 5.80
CA TYR A 131 8.90 -1.35 6.87
C TYR A 131 8.28 -2.68 6.44
N TRP A 132 7.72 -2.76 5.22
CA TRP A 132 7.14 -4.01 4.72
C TRP A 132 8.19 -5.07 4.46
N ARG A 133 9.35 -4.69 3.89
CA ARG A 133 10.48 -5.61 3.67
C ARG A 133 11.01 -6.22 4.98
N ARG A 134 10.93 -5.49 6.10
CA ARG A 134 11.29 -6.00 7.43
C ARG A 134 10.16 -6.77 8.11
N SER A 135 8.91 -6.59 7.69
CA SER A 135 7.73 -7.23 8.28
C SER A 135 7.43 -8.61 7.68
N ASP A 136 8.04 -8.95 6.56
CA ASP A 136 7.96 -10.29 5.94
C ASP A 136 8.92 -11.32 6.59
N GLN A 137 9.81 -10.87 7.50
CA GLN A 137 10.78 -11.69 8.24
C GLN A 137 10.24 -12.12 9.61
#